data_AF-A0A821MJC9-F1
#
_entry.id   AF-A0A821MJC9-F1
#
_cell.length_a   1.000
_cell.length_b   1.000
_cell.length_c   1.000
_cell.angle_alpha   90.00
_cell.angle_beta   90.00
_cell.angle_gamma   90.00
#
_symmetry.space_group_name_H-M   'P 1'
#
loop_
_entity.id
_entity.type
_entity.pdbx_description
1 polymer ?
#
loop_
_entity_poly.entity_id
_entity_poly.type
_entity_poly.pdbx_seq_one_letter_code
_entity_poly.pdbx_strand_id
1 'polypeptide(L)'
;MEAAKRRGLLHDDTEYERCMTEAVLFQMPQQLRTLFCVILLYYNPTKLIDLWNSFKGYMAEDFIQHADSEAAEAMTFYAIEEKLQ
;
A
#
# COMPACT_ATOMS: atom_id res chain seq x y z
N MET A 1 14.09 33.72 14.36
CA MET A 1 13.01 32.98 15.01
C MET A 1 11.93 32.76 13.97
N GLU A 2 12.05 31.72 13.13
CA GLU A 2 11.36 30.43 13.35
C GLU A 2 9.86 30.65 13.62
N ALA A 3 9.14 31.11 12.60
CA ALA A 3 7.69 31.21 12.62
C ALA A 3 7.09 29.92 12.05
N ALA A 4 6.72 29.04 12.98
CA ALA A 4 5.88 27.86 12.79
C ALA A 4 6.52 26.62 12.12
N LYS A 5 7.61 26.14 12.71
CA LYS A 5 7.77 24.68 12.92
C LYS A 5 6.61 24.18 13.79
N ARG A 6 5.53 23.72 13.15
CA ARG A 6 4.58 22.78 13.75
C ARG A 6 4.59 21.48 12.93
N ARG A 7 5.76 20.83 12.93
CA ARG A 7 5.92 19.44 12.47
C ARG A 7 5.56 18.49 13.62
N GLY A 8 4.27 18.23 13.78
CA GLY A 8 3.81 17.04 14.52
C GLY A 8 2.76 17.31 15.57
N LEU A 9 1.48 17.29 15.19
CA LEU A 9 0.35 17.13 16.11
C LEU A 9 -0.88 16.62 15.32
N LEU A 10 -0.82 15.41 14.73
CA LEU A 10 -1.87 14.74 13.92
C LEU A 10 -1.70 14.84 12.38
N HIS A 11 -0.53 14.50 11.84
CA HIS A 11 -0.54 13.93 10.49
C HIS A 11 -1.25 12.59 10.67
N ASP A 12 -2.51 12.54 10.29
CA ASP A 12 -3.37 11.38 10.45
C ASP A 12 -2.69 10.22 9.73
N ASP A 13 -2.15 9.24 10.47
CA ASP A 13 -1.51 8.03 9.95
C ASP A 13 -2.50 7.16 9.12
N THR A 14 -3.61 7.73 8.67
CA THR A 14 -4.72 7.09 7.95
C THR A 14 -4.93 7.68 6.56
N GLU A 15 -4.22 8.74 6.15
CA GLU A 15 -4.40 9.34 4.81
C GLU A 15 -4.11 8.34 3.68
N TYR A 16 -3.07 7.53 3.84
CA TYR A 16 -2.72 6.48 2.89
C TYR A 16 -3.68 5.28 2.95
N GLU A 17 -4.22 4.96 4.14
CA GLU A 17 -5.27 3.93 4.28
C GLU A 17 -6.55 4.35 3.55
N ARG A 18 -6.97 5.62 3.71
CA ARG A 18 -8.10 6.19 2.97
C ARG A 18 -7.85 6.19 1.46
N CYS A 19 -6.67 6.62 1.04
CA CYS A 19 -6.28 6.64 -0.37
C CYS A 19 -6.34 5.23 -0.98
N MET A 20 -5.79 4.22 -0.30
CA MET A 20 -5.86 2.82 -0.72
C MET A 20 -7.31 2.31 -0.73
N THR A 21 -8.11 2.65 0.28
CA THR A 21 -9.54 2.26 0.35
C THR A 21 -10.33 2.80 -0.84
N GLU A 22 -10.11 4.08 -1.20
CA GLU A 22 -10.74 4.68 -2.37
C GLU A 22 -10.25 4.00 -3.66
N ALA A 23 -8.93 3.80 -3.80
CA ALA A 23 -8.32 3.21 -4.98
C ALA A 23 -8.83 1.79 -5.27
N VAL A 24 -9.12 0.98 -4.24
CA VAL A 24 -9.67 -0.38 -4.40
C VAL A 24 -10.98 -0.37 -5.21
N LEU A 25 -11.74 0.72 -5.19
CA LEU A 25 -13.03 0.80 -5.89
C LEU A 25 -12.90 0.98 -7.41
N PHE A 26 -11.75 1.43 -7.92
CA PHE A 26 -11.62 1.83 -9.33
C PHE A 26 -10.28 1.50 -9.99
N GLN A 27 -9.26 1.07 -9.24
CA GLN A 27 -7.94 0.73 -9.77
C GLN A 27 -7.78 -0.76 -10.01
N MET A 28 -7.00 -1.11 -11.02
CA MET A 28 -6.57 -2.49 -11.24
C MET A 28 -5.56 -2.92 -10.17
N PRO A 29 -5.45 -4.22 -9.83
CA PRO A 29 -4.51 -4.73 -8.82
C PRO A 29 -3.06 -4.26 -9.01
N GLN A 30 -2.58 -4.19 -10.26
CA GLN A 30 -1.25 -3.66 -10.57
C GLN A 30 -1.06 -2.18 -10.20
N GLN A 31 -2.09 -1.35 -10.39
CA GLN A 31 -2.07 0.06 -10.03
C GLN A 31 -2.13 0.22 -8.50
N LEU A 32 -2.91 -0.62 -7.81
CA LEU A 32 -2.92 -0.71 -6.35
C LEU A 32 -1.54 -1.07 -5.77
N ARG A 33 -0.86 -2.08 -6.34
CA ARG A 33 0.53 -2.41 -5.97
C ARG A 33 1.47 -1.22 -6.13
N THR A 34 1.28 -0.44 -7.19
CA THR A 34 2.11 0.75 -7.46
C THR A 34 1.83 1.86 -6.45
N LEU A 35 0.57 2.11 -6.11
CA LEU A 35 0.18 3.06 -5.06
C LEU A 35 0.77 2.65 -3.70
N PHE A 36 0.75 1.36 -3.38
CA PHE A 36 1.37 0.81 -2.18
C PHE A 36 2.88 1.07 -2.14
N CYS A 37 3.61 0.87 -3.24
CA CYS A 37 5.04 1.23 -3.33
C CYS A 37 5.28 2.73 -3.11
N VAL A 38 4.43 3.61 -3.65
CA VAL A 38 4.53 5.06 -3.42
C VAL A 38 4.34 5.38 -1.94
N ILE A 39 3.35 4.78 -1.28
CA ILE A 39 3.13 4.97 0.17
C ILE A 39 4.35 4.52 0.97
N LEU A 40 4.91 3.35 0.63
CA LEU A 40 6.12 2.83 1.26
C LEU A 40 7.32 3.78 1.17
N LEU A 41 7.60 4.29 -0.02
CA LEU A 41 8.77 5.12 -0.29
C LEU A 41 8.67 6.51 0.36
N TYR A 42 7.48 7.12 0.36
CA TYR A 42 7.33 8.52 0.77
C TYR A 42 6.84 8.70 2.20
N TYR A 43 6.06 7.76 2.74
CA TYR A 43 5.36 7.94 4.01
C TYR A 43 5.91 7.05 5.14
N ASN A 44 6.71 6.02 4.82
CA ASN A 44 7.30 5.09 5.78
C ASN A 44 6.31 4.71 6.92
N PRO A 45 5.18 4.08 6.58
CA PRO A 45 4.08 3.88 7.51
C PRO A 45 4.52 3.07 8.73
N THR A 46 4.22 3.57 9.93
CA THR A 46 4.53 2.90 11.20
C THR A 46 3.78 1.57 11.37
N LYS A 47 2.68 1.38 10.64
CA LYS A 47 1.82 0.18 10.65
C LYS A 47 1.78 -0.53 9.30
N LEU A 48 2.94 -0.67 8.65
CA LEU A 48 3.03 -1.30 7.33
C LEU A 48 2.37 -2.70 7.26
N ILE A 49 2.55 -3.51 8.31
CA ILE A 49 2.01 -4.88 8.35
C ILE A 49 0.48 -4.85 8.33
N ASP A 50 -0.15 -3.91 9.04
CA ASP A 50 -1.60 -3.78 9.08
C ASP A 50 -2.14 -3.28 7.74
N LEU A 51 -1.43 -2.33 7.10
CA LEU A 51 -1.75 -1.85 5.77
C LEU A 51 -1.66 -2.98 4.73
N TRP A 52 -0.58 -3.76 4.75
CA TRP A 52 -0.43 -4.94 3.90
C TRP A 52 -1.58 -5.92 4.08
N ASN A 53 -1.87 -6.32 5.32
CA ASN A 53 -2.93 -7.29 5.63
C ASN A 53 -4.31 -6.81 5.17
N SER A 54 -4.56 -5.49 5.21
CA SER A 54 -5.83 -4.91 4.78
C SER A 54 -6.01 -4.90 3.26
N PHE A 55 -4.91 -4.80 2.49
CA PHE A 55 -4.96 -4.58 1.04
C PHE A 55 -4.41 -5.71 0.17
N LYS A 56 -3.68 -6.67 0.73
CA LYS A 56 -3.02 -7.76 -0.02
C LYS A 56 -3.98 -8.57 -0.90
N GLY A 57 -5.21 -8.80 -0.44
CA GLY A 57 -6.23 -9.51 -1.22
C GLY A 57 -6.59 -8.79 -2.51
N TYR A 58 -6.88 -7.48 -2.43
CA TYR A 58 -7.17 -6.63 -3.58
C TYR A 58 -5.97 -6.50 -4.52
N MET A 59 -4.76 -6.40 -3.94
CA MET A 59 -3.52 -6.35 -4.72
C MET A 59 -3.17 -7.68 -5.41
N ALA A 60 -3.79 -8.79 -5.01
CA ALA A 60 -3.52 -10.12 -5.55
C ALA A 60 -4.61 -10.62 -6.52
N GLU A 61 -5.70 -9.87 -6.75
CA GLU A 61 -6.86 -10.34 -7.53
C GLU A 61 -6.52 -10.81 -8.95
N ASP A 62 -5.54 -10.21 -9.60
CA ASP A 62 -5.07 -10.63 -10.93
C ASP A 62 -4.25 -11.93 -10.91
N PHE A 63 -3.63 -12.24 -9.77
CA PHE A 63 -2.87 -13.46 -9.56
C PHE A 63 -3.73 -14.65 -9.10
N ILE A 64 -4.80 -14.39 -8.35
CA ILE A 64 -5.74 -15.43 -7.86
C ILE A 64 -6.38 -16.21 -9.02
N GLN A 65 -6.46 -15.62 -10.22
CA GLN A 65 -6.96 -16.32 -11.40
C GLN A 65 -6.05 -17.48 -11.88
N HIS A 66 -4.78 -17.48 -11.46
CA HIS A 66 -3.75 -18.40 -11.96
C HIS A 66 -3.05 -19.19 -10.83
N ALA A 67 -3.35 -18.90 -9.56
CA ALA A 67 -2.74 -19.52 -8.40
C ALA A 67 -3.68 -19.53 -7.20
N ASP A 68 -3.38 -20.34 -6.18
CA ASP A 68 -4.08 -20.24 -4.90
C ASP A 68 -3.78 -18.92 -4.16
N SER A 69 -4.56 -18.64 -3.12
CA SER A 69 -4.47 -17.37 -2.39
C SER A 69 -3.10 -17.12 -1.76
N GLU A 70 -2.42 -18.17 -1.29
CA GLU A 70 -1.12 -18.04 -0.62
C GLU A 70 -0.02 -17.73 -1.65
N ALA A 71 -0.03 -18.44 -2.77
CA ALA A 71 0.85 -18.16 -3.90
C ALA A 71 0.58 -16.78 -4.52
N ALA A 72 -0.68 -16.35 -4.60
CA ALA A 72 -1.06 -15.03 -5.11
C ALA A 72 -0.55 -13.87 -4.23
N GLU A 73 -0.61 -14.03 -2.90
CA GLU A 73 -0.02 -13.07 -1.96
C GLU A 73 1.52 -13.03 -2.08
N ALA A 74 2.17 -14.19 -2.23
CA ALA A 74 3.62 -14.24 -2.45
C ALA A 74 4.03 -13.55 -3.76
N MET A 75 3.31 -13.79 -4.85
CA MET A 75 3.54 -13.09 -6.14
C MET A 75 3.33 -11.58 -6.02
N THR A 76 2.33 -11.16 -5.24
CA THR A 76 2.11 -9.74 -4.93
C THR A 76 3.29 -9.13 -4.19
N PHE A 77 3.84 -9.84 -3.20
CA PHE A 77 5.02 -9.40 -2.47
C PHE A 77 6.23 -9.23 -3.40
N TYR A 78 6.53 -10.22 -4.24
CA TYR A 78 7.64 -10.14 -5.21
C TYR A 78 7.45 -8.99 -6.21
N ALA A 79 6.23 -8.77 -6.70
CA ALA A 79 5.93 -7.68 -7.63
C ALA A 79 6.09 -6.29 -6.99
N ILE A 80 5.88 -6.16 -5.69
CA ILE A 80 6.16 -4.93 -4.93
C ILE A 80 7.65 -4.79 -4.69
N GLU A 81 8.34 -5.87 -4.33
CA GLU A 81 9.78 -5.86 -4.06
C GLU A 81 10.59 -5.48 -5.31
N GLU A 82 10.24 -6.03 -6.48
CA GLU A 82 10.83 -5.66 -7.78
C GLU A 82 10.69 -4.15 -8.08
N LYS A 83 9.59 -3.53 -7.67
CA LYS A 83 9.34 -2.08 -7.88
C LYS A 83 10.11 -1.17 -6.94
N LEU A 84 10.62 -1.71 -5.83
CA LEU A 84 11.36 -0.96 -4.82
C LEU A 84 12.88 -1.01 -5.04
N GLN A 85 13.37 -1.88 -5.93
CA GLN A 85 14.77 -1.97 -6.37
C GLN A 85 15.10 -0.95 -7.46
#